data_AF-A0A2I0EWP8-F1
#
_entry.id   AF-A0A2I0EWP8-F1
#
_cell.length_a   1.000
_cell.length_b   1.000
_cell.length_c   1.000
_cell.angle_alpha   90.00
_cell.angle_beta   90.00
_cell.angle_gamma   90.00
#
_symmetry.space_group_name_H-M   'P 1'
#
loop_
_entity.id
_entity.type
_entity.pdbx_description
1 polymer ?
#
loop_
_entity_poly.entity_id
_entity_poly.type
_entity_poly.pdbx_seq_one_letter_code
_entity_poly.pdbx_strand_id
1 'polypeptide(L)'
;MTSNKEYKGREFKNRKVGNAARLKTVDKLEITSEANEKELTQALNKIGKLKGEKKEEYVTELVNRTDSIAFATDMLNILDSIITLNHRLDEQIVLSHQSTIERLLDRLDKLSGEKDEFEIKMIYNQIADLTKKIQQIHKDWMKVLLLVITGIFSLVGIVVKDKVTKR
;
A
#
# COMPACT_ATOMS: atom_id res chain seq x y z
N MET A 1 28.31 12.44 48.12
CA MET A 1 28.87 12.31 46.76
C MET A 1 27.84 11.59 45.90
N THR A 2 26.97 12.34 45.23
CA THR A 2 25.92 11.81 44.35
C THR A 2 26.15 12.39 42.96
N SER A 3 26.43 11.50 42.01
CA SER A 3 26.80 11.82 40.64
C SER A 3 25.56 12.25 39.85
N ASN A 4 25.63 13.49 39.38
CA ASN A 4 24.68 14.16 38.49
C ASN A 4 24.90 13.62 37.07
N LYS A 5 23.92 12.90 36.48
CA LYS A 5 23.94 12.60 35.04
C LYS A 5 23.03 13.58 34.31
N GLU A 6 23.67 14.60 33.76
CA GLU A 6 23.10 15.58 32.84
C GLU A 6 22.47 14.89 31.63
N TYR A 7 21.16 15.10 31.45
CA TYR A 7 20.49 14.87 30.18
C TYR A 7 20.91 15.98 29.21
N LYS A 8 21.88 15.67 28.34
CA LYS A 8 22.22 16.52 27.20
C LYS A 8 21.07 16.53 26.21
N GLY A 9 20.42 17.68 26.10
CA GLY A 9 19.47 18.02 25.05
C GLY A 9 20.10 17.79 23.68
N ARG A 10 19.45 16.96 22.86
CA ARG A 10 19.78 16.85 21.45
C ARG A 10 19.11 17.99 20.71
N GLU A 11 19.93 18.96 20.33
CA GLU A 11 19.61 19.99 19.33
C GLU A 11 19.08 19.30 18.06
N PHE A 12 17.82 19.57 17.73
CA PHE A 12 17.25 19.25 16.43
C PHE A 12 17.88 20.18 15.40
N LYS A 13 19.05 19.78 14.89
CA LYS A 13 19.68 20.43 13.74
C LYS A 13 18.78 20.22 12.51
N ASN A 14 18.14 21.31 12.09
CA ASN A 14 17.73 21.66 10.73
C ASN A 14 17.96 20.54 9.69
N ARG A 15 17.01 19.61 9.59
CA ARG A 15 16.84 18.87 8.34
C ARG A 15 16.19 19.85 7.37
N LYS A 16 17.02 20.34 6.44
CA LYS A 16 16.59 21.09 5.27
C LYS A 16 15.33 20.45 4.71
N VAL A 17 14.27 21.25 4.70
CA VAL A 17 13.05 21.05 3.92
C VAL A 17 13.49 20.86 2.48
N GLY A 18 13.44 19.62 2.03
CA GLY A 18 14.03 19.21 0.77
C GLY A 18 13.56 17.81 0.43
N ASN A 19 12.25 17.65 0.30
CA ASN A 19 11.62 16.59 -0.51
C ASN A 19 10.12 16.87 -0.74
N ALA A 20 9.73 18.15 -0.88
CA ALA A 20 8.42 18.53 -1.44
C ALA A 20 8.27 18.19 -2.94
N ALA A 21 9.20 17.41 -3.51
CA ALA A 21 9.29 17.09 -4.94
C ALA A 21 9.07 15.59 -5.25
N ARG A 22 8.53 14.81 -4.31
CA ARG A 22 8.08 13.44 -4.59
C ARG A 22 6.64 13.21 -4.13
N LEU A 23 5.75 14.11 -4.50
CA LEU A 23 4.47 13.61 -4.99
C LEU A 23 4.82 12.88 -6.29
N LYS A 24 5.17 11.59 -6.18
CA LYS A 24 5.17 10.73 -7.35
C LYS A 24 3.75 10.85 -7.89
N THR A 25 3.58 11.48 -9.05
CA THR A 25 2.44 11.13 -9.89
C THR A 25 2.44 9.62 -9.95
N VAL A 26 1.35 9.00 -9.51
CA VAL A 26 1.13 7.56 -9.67
C VAL A 26 0.95 7.35 -11.17
N ASP A 27 2.05 7.42 -11.91
CA ASP A 27 2.12 7.16 -13.32
C ASP A 27 2.02 5.64 -13.47
N LYS A 28 0.77 5.17 -13.47
CA LYS A 28 0.35 3.78 -13.70
C LYS A 28 0.73 2.80 -12.57
N LEU A 29 -0.28 2.30 -11.87
CA LEU A 29 -0.14 1.06 -11.11
C LEU A 29 -0.12 -0.10 -12.12
N GLU A 30 1.03 -0.76 -12.28
CA GLU A 30 1.08 -2.03 -12.98
C GLU A 30 0.64 -3.12 -12.01
N ILE A 31 -0.52 -3.72 -12.29
CA ILE A 31 -0.97 -4.90 -11.55
C ILE A 31 -0.17 -6.08 -12.05
N THR A 32 0.52 -6.69 -11.11
CA THR A 32 1.46 -7.78 -11.38
C THR A 32 0.85 -9.14 -11.06
N SER A 33 -0.23 -9.18 -10.29
CA SER A 33 -1.01 -10.39 -10.02
C SER A 33 -1.99 -10.72 -11.14
N GLU A 34 -2.52 -11.95 -11.12
CA GLU A 34 -3.59 -12.37 -12.03
C GLU A 34 -4.95 -11.80 -11.63
N ALA A 35 -5.01 -11.02 -10.54
CA ALA A 35 -6.23 -10.50 -9.98
C ALA A 35 -6.80 -9.33 -10.79
N ASN A 36 -8.13 -9.28 -10.87
CA ASN A 36 -8.84 -8.14 -11.44
C ASN A 36 -9.19 -7.08 -10.37
N GLU A 37 -9.64 -5.91 -10.85
CA GLU A 37 -10.09 -4.78 -10.02
C GLU A 37 -10.99 -5.19 -8.85
N LYS A 38 -11.99 -6.02 -9.16
CA LYS A 38 -13.04 -6.40 -8.23
C LYS A 38 -12.49 -7.29 -7.13
N GLU A 39 -11.58 -8.18 -7.49
CA GLU A 39 -10.93 -9.09 -6.55
C GLU A 39 -10.05 -8.33 -5.55
N LEU A 40 -9.19 -7.42 -6.02
CA LEU A 40 -8.34 -6.58 -5.15
C LEU A 40 -9.19 -5.68 -4.24
N THR A 41 -10.24 -5.07 -4.79
CA THR A 41 -11.21 -4.26 -4.02
C THR A 41 -11.87 -5.09 -2.91
N GLN A 42 -12.35 -6.28 -3.26
CA GLN A 42 -13.01 -7.19 -2.33
C GLN A 42 -12.05 -7.67 -1.25
N ALA A 43 -10.80 -7.97 -1.62
CA ALA A 43 -9.78 -8.43 -0.69
C ALA A 43 -9.41 -7.35 0.33
N LEU A 44 -9.12 -6.13 -0.12
CA LEU A 44 -8.86 -4.99 0.77
C LEU A 44 -10.05 -4.69 1.69
N ASN A 45 -11.27 -4.70 1.15
CA ASN A 45 -12.46 -4.48 1.95
C ASN A 45 -12.69 -5.61 2.99
N LYS A 46 -12.50 -6.88 2.58
CA LYS A 46 -12.70 -8.05 3.44
C LYS A 46 -11.63 -8.12 4.54
N ILE A 47 -10.36 -7.96 4.19
CA ILE A 47 -9.23 -8.07 5.14
C ILE A 47 -9.27 -6.97 6.22
N GLY A 48 -9.72 -5.76 5.88
CA GLY A 48 -9.87 -4.66 6.85
C GLY A 48 -11.06 -4.81 7.82
N LYS A 49 -12.08 -5.58 7.41
CA LYS A 49 -13.32 -5.77 8.19
C LYS A 49 -13.30 -6.99 9.12
N LEU A 50 -12.61 -8.05 8.71
CA LEU A 50 -12.55 -9.29 9.47
C LEU A 50 -11.77 -9.14 10.79
N LYS A 51 -12.13 -9.95 11.78
CA LYS A 51 -11.52 -9.98 13.12
C LYS A 51 -11.40 -11.42 13.62
N GLY A 52 -10.47 -11.66 14.55
CA GLY A 52 -10.30 -12.95 15.21
C GLY A 52 -10.01 -14.07 14.21
N GLU A 53 -10.58 -15.25 14.46
CA GLU A 53 -10.37 -16.47 13.67
C GLU A 53 -10.69 -16.27 12.19
N LYS A 54 -11.77 -15.55 11.85
CA LYS A 54 -12.12 -15.28 10.44
C LYS A 54 -11.07 -14.45 9.72
N LYS A 55 -10.37 -13.54 10.42
CA LYS A 55 -9.24 -12.79 9.83
C LYS A 55 -8.08 -13.74 9.54
N GLU A 56 -7.76 -14.62 10.50
CA GLU A 56 -6.67 -15.59 10.36
C GLU A 56 -6.92 -16.59 9.23
N GLU A 57 -8.13 -17.13 9.11
CA GLU A 57 -8.55 -17.99 8.00
C GLU A 57 -8.38 -17.26 6.67
N TYR A 58 -8.87 -16.03 6.56
CA TYR A 58 -8.79 -15.28 5.32
C TYR A 58 -7.35 -14.89 4.95
N VAL A 59 -6.53 -14.51 5.93
CA VAL A 59 -5.10 -14.27 5.69
C VAL A 59 -4.41 -15.54 5.19
N THR A 60 -4.77 -16.70 5.76
CA THR A 60 -4.22 -18.00 5.31
C THR A 60 -4.66 -18.31 3.88
N GLU A 61 -5.91 -18.03 3.49
CA GLU A 61 -6.37 -18.12 2.10
C GLU A 61 -5.50 -17.27 1.16
N LEU A 62 -5.18 -16.03 1.55
CA LEU A 62 -4.36 -15.11 0.74
C LEU A 62 -2.89 -15.57 0.62
N VAL A 63 -2.31 -16.13 1.69
CA VAL A 63 -0.95 -16.69 1.69
C VAL A 63 -0.85 -17.89 0.75
N ASN A 64 -1.89 -18.73 0.73
CA ASN A 64 -1.93 -19.97 -0.06
C ASN A 64 -2.13 -19.75 -1.56
N ARG A 65 -2.39 -18.51 -2.01
CA ARG A 65 -2.48 -18.20 -3.43
C ARG A 65 -1.15 -18.48 -4.13
N THR A 66 -1.23 -18.85 -5.41
CA THR A 66 -0.06 -19.04 -6.29
C THR A 66 0.68 -17.72 -6.55
N ASP A 67 -0.06 -16.62 -6.61
CA ASP A 67 0.42 -15.26 -6.87
C ASP A 67 0.50 -14.39 -5.58
N SER A 68 0.60 -15.01 -4.39
CA SER A 68 0.40 -14.31 -3.12
C SER A 68 1.32 -13.10 -2.87
N ILE A 69 2.56 -13.12 -3.36
CA ILE A 69 3.49 -11.98 -3.28
C ILE A 69 3.06 -10.84 -4.20
N ALA A 70 2.73 -11.14 -5.46
CA ALA A 70 2.24 -10.16 -6.43
C ALA A 70 0.91 -9.55 -5.96
N PHE A 71 0.01 -10.37 -5.42
CA PHE A 71 -1.26 -9.92 -4.88
C PHE A 71 -1.09 -8.96 -3.68
N ALA A 72 -0.17 -9.28 -2.76
CA ALA A 72 0.16 -8.39 -1.64
C ALA A 72 0.78 -7.05 -2.13
N THR A 73 1.61 -7.11 -3.16
CA THR A 73 2.23 -5.94 -3.80
C THR A 73 1.16 -5.03 -4.40
N ASP A 74 0.23 -5.59 -5.15
CA ASP A 74 -0.87 -4.82 -5.77
C ASP A 74 -1.78 -4.19 -4.70
N MET A 75 -2.08 -4.92 -3.61
CA MET A 75 -2.82 -4.36 -2.47
C MET A 75 -2.11 -3.16 -1.84
N LEU A 76 -0.79 -3.24 -1.64
CA LEU A 76 0.01 -2.15 -1.07
C LEU A 76 0.07 -0.93 -1.99
N ASN A 77 0.24 -1.14 -3.29
CA ASN A 77 0.26 -0.06 -4.27
C ASN A 77 -1.11 0.67 -4.34
N ILE A 78 -2.22 -0.06 -4.21
CA ILE A 78 -3.56 0.55 -4.10
C ILE A 78 -3.67 1.39 -2.83
N LEU A 79 -3.19 0.88 -1.69
CA LEU A 79 -3.21 1.62 -0.43
C LEU A 79 -2.38 2.91 -0.52
N ASP A 80 -1.21 2.86 -1.16
CA ASP A 80 -0.35 4.03 -1.39
C ASP A 80 -1.05 5.09 -2.25
N SER A 81 -1.74 4.65 -3.31
CA SER A 81 -2.51 5.53 -4.18
C SER A 81 -3.66 6.21 -3.43
N ILE A 82 -4.36 5.47 -2.56
CA ILE A 82 -5.45 6.04 -1.75
C ILE A 82 -4.93 7.11 -0.79
N ILE A 83 -3.80 6.85 -0.14
CA ILE A 83 -3.17 7.81 0.78
C ILE A 83 -2.71 9.05 0.02
N THR A 84 -2.05 8.86 -1.12
CA THR A 84 -1.49 9.95 -1.94
C THR A 84 -2.58 10.84 -2.54
N LEU A 85 -3.70 10.25 -2.99
CA LEU A 85 -4.82 10.99 -3.56
C LEU A 85 -5.69 11.69 -2.50
N ASN A 86 -5.49 11.39 -1.22
CA ASN A 86 -6.22 12.05 -0.16
C ASN A 86 -5.54 13.34 0.30
N HIS A 87 -5.93 14.44 -0.35
CA HIS A 87 -5.57 15.82 0.01
C HIS A 87 -6.09 16.29 1.39
N ARG A 88 -6.88 15.49 2.11
CA ARG A 88 -7.43 15.82 3.43
C ARG A 88 -6.65 15.23 4.61
N LEU A 89 -5.63 14.40 4.35
CA LEU A 89 -4.79 13.85 5.41
C LEU A 89 -3.74 14.86 5.86
N ASP A 90 -3.42 14.81 7.16
CA ASP A 90 -2.21 15.44 7.68
C ASP A 90 -0.97 14.82 7.03
N GLU A 91 -0.03 15.68 6.62
CA GLU A 91 1.19 15.28 5.91
C GLU A 91 2.01 14.26 6.71
N GLN A 92 2.05 14.35 8.05
CA GLN A 92 2.78 13.39 8.88
C GLN A 92 2.11 12.02 8.88
N ILE A 93 0.78 11.96 8.82
CA ILE A 93 0.03 10.71 8.74
C ILE A 93 0.28 10.05 7.38
N VAL A 94 0.25 10.83 6.29
CA VAL A 94 0.59 10.37 4.94
C VAL A 94 1.99 9.76 4.92
N LEU A 95 2.99 10.50 5.37
CA LEU A 95 4.38 10.05 5.38
C LEU A 95 4.59 8.78 6.24
N SER A 96 3.92 8.69 7.38
CA SER A 96 3.99 7.52 8.27
C SER A 96 3.43 6.25 7.60
N HIS A 97 2.30 6.39 6.89
CA HIS A 97 1.70 5.27 6.16
C HIS A 97 2.51 4.90 4.92
N GLN A 98 2.98 5.87 4.14
CA GLN A 98 3.84 5.65 2.98
C GLN A 98 5.14 4.94 3.39
N SER A 99 5.82 5.40 4.45
CA SER A 99 7.02 4.73 4.96
C SER A 99 6.74 3.29 5.41
N THR A 100 5.54 3.04 5.95
CA THR A 100 5.12 1.67 6.28
C THR A 100 4.95 0.84 5.00
N ILE A 101 4.31 1.37 3.97
CA ILE A 101 4.10 0.69 2.68
C ILE A 101 5.42 0.38 1.99
N GLU A 102 6.32 1.37 1.86
CA GLU A 102 7.64 1.19 1.27
C GLU A 102 8.41 0.07 1.95
N ARG A 103 8.40 0.03 3.29
CA ARG A 103 9.04 -1.05 4.05
C ARG A 103 8.41 -2.43 3.79
N LEU A 104 7.10 -2.51 3.53
CA LEU A 104 6.44 -3.77 3.21
C LEU A 104 6.75 -4.23 1.79
N LEU A 105 6.79 -3.30 0.82
CA LEU A 105 7.22 -3.57 -0.55
C LEU A 105 8.67 -4.07 -0.58
N ASP A 106 9.58 -3.42 0.12
CA ASP A 106 10.98 -3.86 0.25
C ASP A 106 11.12 -5.27 0.84
N ARG A 107 10.19 -5.68 1.71
CA ARG A 107 10.17 -7.04 2.29
C ARG A 107 9.64 -8.05 1.28
N LEU A 108 8.58 -7.72 0.54
CA LEU A 108 8.06 -8.56 -0.53
C LEU A 108 9.09 -8.77 -1.65
N ASP A 109 9.83 -7.72 -2.02
CA ASP A 109 10.84 -7.78 -3.07
C ASP A 109 11.99 -8.73 -2.69
N LYS A 110 12.37 -8.76 -1.40
CA LYS A 110 13.35 -9.71 -0.86
C LYS A 110 12.85 -11.16 -0.82
N LEU A 111 11.54 -11.38 -0.79
CA LEU A 111 10.93 -12.71 -0.81
C LEU A 111 10.81 -13.29 -2.22
N SER A 112 11.07 -12.50 -3.27
CA SER A 112 10.97 -12.94 -4.67
C SER A 112 11.89 -14.12 -5.05
N GLY A 113 12.78 -14.57 -4.15
CA GLY A 113 13.64 -15.74 -4.31
C GLY A 113 13.32 -16.95 -3.41
N GLU A 114 12.63 -16.78 -2.28
CA GLU A 114 12.29 -17.85 -1.33
C GLU A 114 10.90 -17.62 -0.70
N LYS A 115 10.02 -18.61 -0.79
CA LYS A 115 8.65 -18.53 -0.26
C LYS A 115 8.64 -18.76 1.25
N ASP A 116 8.95 -17.72 2.03
CA ASP A 116 8.72 -17.70 3.48
C ASP A 116 7.25 -17.39 3.77
N GLU A 117 6.45 -18.44 3.95
CA GLU A 117 5.01 -18.32 4.24
C GLU A 117 4.72 -17.55 5.53
N PHE A 118 5.61 -17.63 6.52
CA PHE A 118 5.45 -16.90 7.78
C PHE A 118 5.62 -15.39 7.55
N GLU A 119 6.63 -15.00 6.78
CA GLU A 119 6.86 -13.59 6.44
C GLU A 119 5.72 -13.04 5.57
N ILE A 120 5.25 -13.79 4.57
CA ILE A 120 4.10 -13.42 3.73
C ILE A 120 2.85 -13.23 4.61
N LYS A 121 2.60 -14.14 5.56
CA LYS A 121 1.50 -14.04 6.52
C LYS A 121 1.62 -12.78 7.39
N MET A 122 2.82 -12.45 7.87
CA MET A 122 3.06 -11.21 8.63
C MET A 122 2.76 -9.97 7.78
N ILE A 123 3.15 -9.97 6.51
CA ILE A 123 2.88 -8.85 5.59
C ILE A 123 1.38 -8.68 5.38
N TYR A 124 0.62 -9.74 5.13
CA TYR A 124 -0.85 -9.66 5.02
C TYR A 124 -1.52 -9.14 6.29
N ASN A 125 -1.02 -9.53 7.45
CA ASN A 125 -1.52 -8.99 8.72
C ASN A 125 -1.27 -7.48 8.86
N GLN A 126 -0.12 -7.00 8.40
CA GLN A 126 0.20 -5.57 8.40
C GLN A 126 -0.60 -4.80 7.34
N ILE A 127 -0.88 -5.40 6.17
CA ILE A 127 -1.82 -4.86 5.17
C ILE A 127 -3.21 -4.71 5.77
N ALA A 128 -3.68 -5.70 6.53
CA ALA A 128 -4.99 -5.65 7.20
C ALA A 128 -5.07 -4.49 8.19
N ASP A 129 -4.03 -4.33 9.01
CA ASP A 129 -3.98 -3.26 10.02
C ASP A 129 -3.88 -1.87 9.37
N LEU A 130 -3.09 -1.75 8.30
CA LEU A 130 -2.98 -0.52 7.53
C LEU A 130 -4.32 -0.17 6.87
N THR A 131 -4.97 -1.14 6.23
CA THR A 131 -6.29 -0.97 5.60
C THR A 131 -7.32 -0.50 6.62
N LYS A 132 -7.34 -1.08 7.83
CA LYS A 132 -8.24 -0.68 8.90
C LYS A 132 -7.97 0.76 9.37
N LYS A 133 -6.69 1.17 9.49
CA LYS A 133 -6.33 2.55 9.85
C LYS A 133 -6.81 3.53 8.79
N ILE A 134 -6.59 3.25 7.50
CA ILE A 134 -7.05 4.14 6.43
C ILE A 134 -8.58 4.17 6.35
N GLN A 135 -9.26 3.04 6.53
CA GLN A 135 -10.73 2.97 6.65
C GLN A 135 -11.28 3.84 7.78
N GLN A 136 -10.60 3.90 8.92
CA GLN A 136 -11.03 4.74 10.05
C GLN A 136 -10.92 6.23 9.74
N ILE A 137 -9.95 6.62 8.91
CA ILE A 137 -9.79 8.02 8.50
C ILE A 137 -10.84 8.41 7.44
N HIS A 138 -11.27 7.46 6.60
CA HIS A 138 -12.21 7.69 5.51
C HIS A 138 -13.61 7.14 5.77
N LYS A 139 -14.56 8.03 6.13
CA LYS A 139 -15.98 7.67 6.19
C LYS A 139 -16.53 7.09 4.87
N ASP A 140 -15.98 7.49 3.73
CA ASP A 140 -16.34 7.03 2.39
C ASP A 140 -15.25 6.13 1.74
N TRP A 141 -14.55 5.31 2.54
CA TRP A 141 -13.46 4.43 2.07
C TRP A 141 -13.77 3.68 0.77
N MET A 142 -14.97 3.10 0.65
CA MET A 142 -15.35 2.33 -0.55
C MET A 142 -15.43 3.19 -1.81
N LYS A 143 -15.85 4.45 -1.70
CA LYS A 143 -15.89 5.36 -2.85
C LYS A 143 -14.49 5.74 -3.29
N VAL A 144 -13.61 6.02 -2.33
CA VAL A 144 -12.20 6.35 -2.61
C VAL A 144 -11.49 5.15 -3.24
N LEU A 145 -11.62 3.96 -2.65
CA LEU A 145 -11.06 2.72 -3.18
C LEU A 145 -11.52 2.46 -4.62
N LEU A 146 -12.82 2.60 -4.91
CA LEU A 146 -13.37 2.40 -6.25
C LEU A 146 -12.87 3.48 -7.23
N LEU A 147 -12.76 4.74 -6.80
CA LEU A 147 -12.25 5.83 -7.64
C LEU A 147 -10.78 5.61 -8.01
N VAL A 148 -9.96 5.20 -7.04
CA VAL A 148 -8.54 4.89 -7.28
C VAL A 148 -8.42 3.73 -8.27
N ILE A 149 -9.13 2.63 -8.04
CA ILE A 149 -9.04 1.45 -8.92
C ILE A 149 -9.58 1.77 -10.33
N THR A 150 -10.76 2.38 -10.46
CA THR A 150 -11.31 2.71 -11.80
C THR A 150 -10.49 3.79 -12.53
N GLY A 151 -9.90 4.73 -11.79
CA GLY A 151 -8.98 5.74 -12.32
C GLY A 151 -7.66 5.15 -12.82
N ILE A 152 -7.14 4.13 -12.12
CA ILE A 152 -5.93 3.39 -12.53
C ILE A 152 -6.17 2.62 -13.84
N PHE A 153 -7.32 1.97 -13.99
CA PHE A 153 -7.59 1.10 -15.16
C PHE A 153 -8.02 1.86 -16.42
N SER A 154 -8.60 3.04 -16.30
CA SER A 154 -9.04 3.83 -17.46
C SER A 154 -7.87 4.32 -18.35
N LEU A 155 -6.63 4.31 -17.84
CA LEU A 155 -5.42 4.69 -18.60
C LEU A 155 -4.84 3.55 -19.46
N VAL A 156 -5.36 2.32 -19.36
CA VAL A 156 -4.86 1.15 -20.13
C VAL A 156 -5.51 1.05 -21.52
N GLY A 157 -6.58 1.79 -21.79
CA GLY A 157 -7.34 1.72 -23.06
C GLY A 157 -6.82 2.56 -24.24
N ILE A 158 -5.76 3.35 -24.09
CA ILE A 158 -5.23 4.23 -25.15
C ILE A 158 -3.82 3.81 -25.57
N VAL A 159 -3.60 2.55 -25.92
CA VAL A 159 -2.49 2.18 -26.80
C VAL A 159 -3.01 1.14 -27.79
N VAL A 160 -2.68 1.34 -29.06
CA VAL A 160 -3.03 0.56 -30.25
C VAL A 160 -4.35 0.93 -30.94
N LYS A 161 -4.35 2.10 -31.59
CA LYS A 161 -4.93 2.19 -32.93
C LYS A 161 -4.35 3.30 -33.82
N ASP A 162 -3.04 3.53 -33.80
CA ASP A 162 -2.41 4.16 -34.96
C ASP A 162 -2.18 3.07 -36.02
N LYS A 163 -3.22 2.92 -36.84
CA LYS A 163 -3.16 2.19 -38.09
C LYS A 163 -2.03 2.76 -38.93
N VAL A 164 -1.08 1.89 -39.25
CA VAL A 164 -0.33 1.87 -40.49
C VAL A 164 -1.22 2.39 -41.63
N THR A 165 -0.95 3.63 -42.04
CA THR A 165 -1.39 4.13 -43.34
C THR A 165 -0.15 4.68 -44.03
N LYS A 166 0.72 3.77 -44.46
CA LYS A 166 1.62 4.06 -45.58
C LYS A 166 0.78 4.03 -46.85
N ARG A 167 0.58 5.18 -47.47
CA ARG A 167 0.47 5.32 -48.91
C ARG A 167 1.35 6.48 -49.33
#